data_AF-A0A966WSB2-F1
#
_entry.id   AF-A0A966WSB2-F1
#
_cell.length_a   1.000
_cell.length_b   1.000
_cell.length_c   1.000
_cell.angle_alpha   90.00
_cell.angle_beta   90.00
_cell.angle_gamma   90.00
#
_symmetry.space_group_name_H-M   'P 1'
#
loop_
_entity.id
_entity.type
_entity.pdbx_description
1 polymer ?
#
loop_
_entity_poly.entity_id
_entity_poly.type
_entity_poly.pdbx_seq_one_letter_code
_entity_poly.pdbx_strand_id
1 'polypeptide(L)'
;MAAGASPIIGDLPAGPSLRYDPEFEAIEAEVRRIESEGPNAVRWQQVAPEAIAFVQNRSKDLLVAAYGSFALWRQEGVRGAAVGLTIIDGMIEAHWAGL
;
A
#
# COMPACT_ATOMS: atom_id res chain seq x y z
N MET A 1 8.46 2.10 13.57
CA MET A 1 7.09 1.64 13.86
C MET A 1 6.09 2.81 13.81
N ALA A 2 5.84 3.42 12.64
CA ALA A 2 4.94 4.60 12.61
C ALA A 2 4.23 4.93 11.29
N ALA A 3 4.64 4.37 10.14
CA ALA A 3 4.10 4.81 8.84
C ALA A 3 2.58 4.55 8.68
N GLY A 4 2.10 3.39 9.14
CA GLY A 4 0.67 3.06 9.07
C GLY A 4 -0.20 3.90 10.00
N ALA A 5 0.26 4.09 11.25
CA ALA A 5 -0.50 4.77 12.30
C ALA A 5 -0.51 6.30 12.20
N SER A 6 0.45 6.90 11.49
CA SER A 6 0.48 8.36 11.32
C SER A 6 -0.73 8.83 10.51
N PRO A 7 -1.52 9.82 11.00
CA PRO A 7 -2.70 10.29 10.29
C PRO A 7 -2.33 11.03 9.00
N ILE A 8 -3.22 10.98 8.01
CA ILE A 8 -3.17 11.86 6.85
C ILE A 8 -3.55 13.28 7.30
N ILE A 9 -2.92 14.31 6.74
CA ILE A 9 -3.24 15.70 7.05
C ILE A 9 -4.67 16.02 6.58
N GLY A 10 -5.50 16.55 7.48
CA GLY A 10 -6.87 16.98 7.21
C GLY A 10 -7.87 16.42 8.21
N ASP A 11 -9.15 16.46 7.85
CA ASP A 11 -10.25 16.07 8.74
C ASP A 11 -10.53 14.56 8.76
N LEU A 12 -9.92 13.81 7.84
CA LEU A 12 -10.02 12.35 7.73
C LEU A 12 -8.65 11.74 8.09
N PRO A 13 -8.44 11.20 9.30
CA PRO A 13 -7.16 10.60 9.71
C PRO A 13 -6.71 9.44 8.81
N ALA A 14 -7.67 8.70 8.27
CA ALA A 14 -7.44 7.64 7.28
C ALA A 14 -7.26 8.16 5.85
N GLY A 15 -7.44 9.46 5.62
CA GLY A 15 -7.60 10.04 4.28
C GLY A 15 -8.95 9.67 3.64
N PRO A 16 -9.28 10.27 2.48
CA PRO A 16 -10.47 9.91 1.71
C PRO A 16 -10.28 8.59 0.97
N SER A 17 -11.37 7.99 0.50
CA SER A 17 -11.28 6.92 -0.51
C SER A 17 -10.83 7.50 -1.84
N LEU A 18 -9.80 6.89 -2.43
CA LEU A 18 -9.14 7.36 -3.66
C LEU A 18 -9.16 6.31 -4.77
N ARG A 19 -10.25 5.53 -4.86
CA ARG A 19 -10.38 4.40 -5.82
C ARG A 19 -10.33 4.78 -7.30
N TYR A 20 -10.61 6.04 -7.62
CA TYR A 20 -10.54 6.60 -8.97
C TYR A 20 -9.38 7.60 -9.12
N ASP A 21 -8.46 7.61 -8.16
CA ASP A 21 -7.28 8.45 -8.23
C ASP A 21 -6.25 7.83 -9.19
N PRO A 22 -5.61 8.62 -10.07
CA PRO A 22 -4.63 8.10 -11.02
C PRO A 22 -3.46 7.37 -10.36
N GLU A 23 -3.05 7.74 -9.15
CA GLU A 23 -1.97 7.08 -8.41
C GLU A 23 -2.40 5.68 -7.95
N PHE A 24 -3.65 5.55 -7.47
CA PHE A 24 -4.22 4.25 -7.12
C PHE A 24 -4.32 3.35 -8.36
N GLU A 25 -4.91 3.87 -9.43
CA GLU A 25 -5.10 3.13 -10.67
C GLU A 25 -3.77 2.66 -11.28
N ALA A 26 -2.71 3.48 -11.20
CA ALA A 26 -1.38 3.11 -11.67
C ALA A 26 -0.78 1.94 -10.89
N ILE A 27 -0.86 1.97 -9.56
CA ILE A 27 -0.39 0.87 -8.69
C ILE A 27 -1.17 -0.40 -9.01
N GLU A 28 -2.51 -0.31 -9.07
CA GLU A 28 -3.37 -1.44 -9.37
C GLU A 28 -3.09 -2.02 -10.76
N ALA A 29 -2.95 -1.17 -11.78
CA ALA A 29 -2.66 -1.58 -13.14
C ALA A 29 -1.33 -2.33 -13.24
N GLU A 30 -0.28 -1.86 -12.55
CA GLU A 30 1.01 -2.55 -12.56
C GLU A 30 0.91 -3.94 -11.91
N VAL A 31 0.17 -4.07 -10.80
CA VAL A 31 -0.06 -5.38 -10.16
C VAL A 31 -0.94 -6.28 -11.03
N ARG A 32 -1.95 -5.74 -11.72
CA ARG A 32 -2.83 -6.52 -12.61
C ARG A 32 -2.11 -7.11 -13.82
N ARG A 33 -0.88 -6.69 -14.14
CA ARG A 33 -0.06 -7.33 -15.17
C ARG A 33 0.22 -8.81 -14.89
N ILE A 34 0.05 -9.28 -13.65
CA ILE A 34 0.09 -10.73 -13.33
C ILE A 34 -0.95 -11.49 -14.14
N GLU A 35 -2.15 -10.93 -14.30
CA GLU A 35 -3.29 -11.58 -14.94
C GLU A 35 -3.12 -11.66 -16.46
N SER A 36 -2.50 -10.65 -17.08
CA SER A 36 -2.33 -10.55 -18.53
C SER A 36 -0.99 -11.11 -19.03
N GLU A 37 0.10 -10.90 -18.30
CA GLU A 37 1.48 -11.16 -18.75
C GLU A 37 2.24 -12.13 -17.82
N GLY A 38 1.65 -12.49 -16.68
CA GLY A 38 2.22 -13.41 -15.70
C GLY A 38 3.02 -12.74 -14.57
N PRO A 39 3.40 -13.51 -13.54
CA PRO A 39 3.93 -12.98 -12.27
C PRO A 39 5.30 -12.27 -12.37
N ASN A 40 6.04 -12.50 -13.47
CA ASN A 40 7.34 -11.87 -13.71
C ASN A 40 7.23 -10.54 -14.46
N ALA A 41 6.04 -10.18 -14.96
CA ALA A 41 5.83 -8.92 -15.67
C ALA A 41 5.78 -7.72 -14.74
N VAL A 42 5.31 -7.91 -13.49
CA VAL A 42 5.14 -6.84 -12.50
C VAL A 42 6.49 -6.30 -12.02
N ARG A 43 6.62 -4.98 -12.07
CA ARG A 43 7.77 -4.23 -11.54
C ARG A 43 7.60 -3.99 -10.04
N TRP A 44 7.78 -5.03 -9.25
CA TRP A 44 7.65 -4.98 -7.78
C TRP A 44 8.53 -3.92 -7.11
N GLN A 45 9.70 -3.63 -7.70
CA GLN A 45 10.61 -2.57 -7.24
C GLN A 45 10.00 -1.16 -7.32
N GLN A 46 8.98 -0.95 -8.16
CA GLN A 46 8.21 0.30 -8.25
C GLN A 46 6.98 0.26 -7.35
N VAL A 47 6.26 -0.86 -7.33
CA VAL A 47 5.04 -1.03 -6.53
C VAL A 47 5.27 -0.78 -5.04
N ALA A 48 6.37 -1.26 -4.46
CA ALA A 48 6.63 -1.08 -3.02
C ALA A 48 6.74 0.40 -2.60
N PRO A 49 7.66 1.22 -3.15
CA PRO A 49 7.76 2.62 -2.75
C PRO A 49 6.51 3.44 -3.08
N GLU A 50 5.85 3.18 -4.21
CA GLU A 50 4.62 3.88 -4.61
C GLU A 50 3.47 3.59 -3.64
N ALA A 51 3.22 2.31 -3.34
CA ALA A 51 2.19 1.92 -2.38
C ALA A 51 2.45 2.48 -0.98
N ILE A 52 3.72 2.47 -0.52
CA ILE A 52 4.10 3.02 0.79
C ILE A 52 3.88 4.54 0.83
N ALA A 53 4.27 5.26 -0.23
CA ALA A 53 4.06 6.70 -0.33
C ALA A 53 2.56 7.06 -0.34
N PHE A 54 1.74 6.29 -1.06
CA PHE A 54 0.29 6.46 -1.11
C PHE A 54 -0.33 6.31 0.30
N VAL A 55 -0.02 5.24 1.02
CA VAL A 55 -0.59 5.00 2.37
C VAL A 55 -0.04 5.95 3.43
N GLN A 56 1.15 6.52 3.22
CA GLN A 56 1.70 7.52 4.12
C GLN A 56 1.06 8.90 3.94
N ASN A 57 0.71 9.27 2.70
CA ASN A 57 0.44 10.69 2.38
C ASN A 57 -0.95 10.95 1.79
N ARG A 58 -1.64 9.92 1.27
CA ARG A 58 -2.88 10.09 0.49
C ARG A 58 -4.08 9.45 1.17
N SER A 59 -4.03 8.14 1.39
CA SER A 59 -5.16 7.37 1.91
C SER A 59 -4.70 6.04 2.51
N LYS A 60 -5.28 5.65 3.63
CA LYS A 60 -5.05 4.37 4.31
C LYS A 60 -5.81 3.25 3.61
N ASP A 61 -5.54 3.03 2.33
CA ASP A 61 -6.20 1.97 1.57
C ASP A 61 -5.52 0.61 1.82
N LEU A 62 -6.29 -0.36 2.35
CA LEU A 62 -5.78 -1.70 2.68
C LEU A 62 -5.33 -2.52 1.46
N LEU A 63 -5.93 -2.30 0.28
CA LEU A 63 -5.54 -3.00 -0.93
C LEU A 63 -4.17 -2.50 -1.41
N VAL A 64 -3.97 -1.18 -1.42
CA VAL A 64 -2.68 -0.59 -1.76
C VAL A 64 -1.60 -1.03 -0.75
N ALA A 65 -1.92 -1.02 0.55
CA ALA A 65 -1.01 -1.52 1.58
C ALA A 65 -0.65 -3.00 1.37
N ALA A 66 -1.61 -3.84 0.97
CA ALA A 66 -1.38 -5.25 0.67
C ALA A 66 -0.45 -5.43 -0.55
N TYR A 67 -0.64 -4.65 -1.61
CA TYR A 67 0.27 -4.64 -2.76
C TYR A 67 1.69 -4.24 -2.36
N GLY A 68 1.84 -3.18 -1.56
CA GLY A 68 3.14 -2.74 -1.03
C GLY A 68 3.81 -3.81 -0.16
N SER A 69 3.05 -4.45 0.74
CA SER A 69 3.54 -5.54 1.60
C SER A 69 4.03 -6.73 0.79
N PHE A 70 3.27 -7.15 -0.22
CA PHE A 70 3.69 -8.23 -1.11
C PHE A 70 4.89 -7.83 -1.97
N ALA A 71 4.95 -6.59 -2.46
CA ALA A 71 6.08 -6.07 -3.20
C ALA A 71 7.37 -6.05 -2.36
N LEU A 72 7.28 -5.70 -1.08
CA LEU A 72 8.39 -5.81 -0.13
C LEU A 72 8.80 -7.26 0.09
N TRP A 73 7.85 -8.18 0.24
CA TRP A 73 8.15 -9.62 0.36
C TRP A 73 8.90 -10.15 -0.87
N ARG A 74 8.49 -9.75 -2.08
CA ARG A 74 9.16 -10.14 -3.33
C ARG A 74 10.62 -9.67 -3.41
N GLN A 75 10.97 -8.58 -2.73
CA GLN A 75 12.31 -7.98 -2.76
C GLN A 75 13.20 -8.46 -1.61
N GLU A 76 12.64 -8.56 -0.40
CA GLU A 76 13.40 -8.76 0.83
C GLU A 76 12.95 -10.00 1.63
N GLY A 77 12.05 -10.81 1.06
CA GLY A 77 11.50 -12.00 1.70
C GLY A 77 10.75 -11.66 2.99
N VAL A 78 10.96 -12.47 4.03
CA VAL A 78 10.26 -12.33 5.31
C VAL A 78 10.52 -10.98 5.98
N ARG A 79 11.71 -10.37 5.78
CA ARG A 79 12.02 -9.04 6.33
C ARG A 79 11.11 -7.97 5.73
N GLY A 80 10.95 -7.99 4.41
CA GLY A 80 10.03 -7.10 3.70
C GLY A 80 8.58 -7.33 4.11
N ALA A 81 8.16 -8.59 4.21
CA ALA A 81 6.81 -8.93 4.67
C ALA A 81 6.53 -8.40 6.08
N ALA A 82 7.48 -8.53 7.01
CA ALA A 82 7.33 -8.02 8.38
C ALA A 82 7.15 -6.50 8.41
N VAL A 83 7.90 -5.77 7.57
CA VAL A 83 7.72 -4.31 7.42
C VAL A 83 6.33 -3.97 6.88
N GLY A 84 5.90 -4.61 5.79
CA GLY A 84 4.59 -4.36 5.19
C GLY A 84 3.43 -4.67 6.14
N LEU A 85 3.50 -5.81 6.85
CA LEU A 85 2.50 -6.18 7.86
C LEU A 85 2.48 -5.22 9.05
N THR A 86 3.63 -4.71 9.50
CA THR A 86 3.69 -3.69 10.56
C THR A 86 3.02 -2.38 10.14
N ILE A 87 3.07 -2.04 8.84
CA ILE A 87 2.37 -0.87 8.31
C ILE A 87 0.86 -1.12 8.35
N ILE A 88 0.39 -2.26 7.84
CA ILE A 88 -1.03 -2.63 7.82
C ILE A 88 -1.60 -2.69 9.24
N ASP A 89 -0.88 -3.30 10.18
CA ASP A 89 -1.26 -3.40 11.58
C ASP A 89 -1.47 -2.00 12.19
N GLY A 90 -0.51 -1.09 12.01
CA GLY A 90 -0.64 0.29 12.47
C GLY A 90 -1.79 1.07 11.81
N MET A 91 -2.15 0.75 10.56
CA MET A 91 -3.33 1.33 9.91
C MET A 91 -4.62 0.85 10.57
N ILE A 92 -4.73 -0.46 10.82
CA ILE A 92 -5.89 -1.07 11.46
C ILE A 92 -6.05 -0.54 12.88
N GLU A 93 -5.00 -0.58 13.70
CA GLU A 93 -5.06 -0.13 15.10
C GLU A 93 -5.47 1.34 15.24
N ALA A 94 -4.93 2.22 14.38
CA ALA A 94 -5.14 3.66 14.52
C ALA A 94 -6.34 4.22 13.72
N HIS A 95 -6.70 3.58 12.60
CA HIS A 95 -7.60 4.19 11.60
C HIS A 95 -8.78 3.30 11.19
N TRP A 96 -9.04 2.18 11.87
CA TRP A 96 -10.09 1.19 11.51
C TRP A 96 -11.42 1.78 11.03
N ALA A 97 -11.93 2.81 11.71
CA ALA A 97 -13.22 3.41 11.39
C ALA A 97 -13.30 4.13 10.03
N GLY A 98 -12.15 4.46 9.43
CA GLY A 98 -12.05 5.18 8.16
C GLY A 98 -11.36 4.40 7.03
N LEU A 99 -11.02 3.12 7.25
CA LEU A 99 -10.45 2.24 6.23
C LEU A 99 -11.49 1.77 5.19
#